data_AF-A0A251S0P5-F1
#
_entry.id   AF-A0A251S0P5-F1
#
_cell.length_a   1.000
_cell.length_b   1.000
_cell.length_c   1.000
_cell.angle_alpha   90.00
_cell.angle_beta   90.00
_cell.angle_gamma   90.00
#
_symmetry.space_group_name_H-M   'P 1'
#
loop_
_entity.id
_entity.type
_entity.pdbx_description
1 polymer ?
#
loop_
_entity_poly.entity_id
_entity_poly.type
_entity_poly.pdbx_seq_one_letter_code
_entity_poly.pdbx_strand_id
1 'polypeptide(L)'
;MGRKSEVVFDEKPSDFDPANPYKDPVAMLEMRKHIVREKWIDIETSKIICDKLRWCYRIEGVNHLQKCRHLVQQYMDSTRGIG
;
A
#
# COMPACT_ATOMS: atom_id res chain seq x y z
N MET A 1 19.32 13.03 22.80
CA MET A 1 17.91 12.72 22.50
C MET A 1 17.88 11.68 21.38
N GLY A 2 17.85 10.39 21.74
CA GLY A 2 17.83 9.30 20.77
C GLY A 2 16.44 9.20 20.12
N ARG A 3 16.39 9.35 18.79
CA ARG A 3 15.22 8.94 18.01
C ARG A 3 15.06 7.43 18.19
N LYS A 4 13.96 6.98 18.80
CA LYS A 4 13.58 5.57 18.75
C LYS A 4 13.41 5.22 17.26
N SER A 5 14.22 4.28 16.78
CA SER A 5 14.45 4.03 15.35
C SER A 5 13.42 3.11 14.70
N GLU A 6 12.33 2.77 15.37
CA GLU A 6 11.30 1.92 14.79
C GLU A 6 9.94 2.31 15.35
N VAL A 7 9.08 2.83 14.47
CA VAL A 7 7.66 3.03 14.76
C VAL A 7 6.97 1.73 14.39
N VAL A 8 6.68 0.90 15.38
CA VAL A 8 5.94 -0.35 15.19
C VAL A 8 4.47 0.01 15.03
N PHE A 9 3.92 -0.18 13.84
CA PHE A 9 2.50 0.03 13.54
C PHE A 9 1.76 -1.31 13.67
N ASP A 10 1.54 -1.78 14.89
CA ASP A 10 0.70 -2.95 15.17
C ASP A 10 -0.71 -2.49 15.55
N GLU A 11 -1.65 -2.55 14.62
CA GLU A 11 -3.04 -2.12 14.87
C GLU A 11 -4.07 -3.02 14.15
N LYS A 12 -3.77 -4.30 13.94
CA LYS A 12 -4.80 -5.23 13.48
C LYS A 12 -5.79 -5.45 14.64
N PRO A 13 -7.08 -5.10 14.50
CA PRO A 13 -8.04 -5.25 15.59
C PRO A 13 -8.25 -6.74 15.90
N SER A 14 -8.10 -7.13 17.18
CA SER A 14 -8.16 -8.52 17.65
C SER A 14 -9.57 -9.10 17.71
N ASP A 15 -10.60 -8.27 17.81
CA ASP A 15 -11.93 -8.69 18.28
C ASP A 15 -13.05 -8.61 17.22
N PHE A 16 -12.72 -8.49 15.93
CA PHE A 16 -13.72 -8.45 14.87
C PHE A 16 -14.17 -9.86 14.44
N ASP A 17 -15.45 -10.20 14.64
CA ASP A 17 -16.08 -11.42 14.13
C ASP A 17 -16.66 -11.20 12.71
N PRO A 18 -16.09 -11.83 11.65
CA PRO A 18 -16.59 -11.69 10.29
C PRO A 18 -17.99 -12.29 10.07
N ALA A 19 -18.41 -13.26 10.90
CA ALA A 19 -19.69 -13.94 10.74
C ALA A 19 -20.87 -13.09 11.23
N ASN A 20 -20.64 -12.22 12.22
CA ASN A 20 -21.67 -11.31 12.75
C ASN A 20 -21.11 -9.88 12.89
N PRO A 21 -20.93 -9.14 11.79
CA PRO A 21 -20.27 -7.84 11.80
C PRO A 21 -20.96 -6.83 12.72
N TYR A 22 -22.29 -6.79 12.73
CA TYR A 22 -23.05 -5.74 13.42
C TYR A 22 -23.23 -5.95 14.93
N LYS A 23 -22.67 -7.03 15.51
CA LYS A 23 -22.84 -7.36 16.93
C LYS A 23 -22.20 -6.31 17.83
N ASP A 24 -21.02 -5.82 17.45
CA ASP A 24 -20.24 -4.86 18.22
C ASP A 24 -19.92 -3.61 17.36
N PRO A 25 -20.61 -2.47 17.59
CA PRO A 25 -20.46 -1.29 16.75
C PRO A 25 -19.06 -0.67 16.82
N VAL A 26 -18.34 -0.87 17.95
CA VAL A 26 -16.97 -0.39 18.13
C VAL A 26 -15.99 -1.19 17.26
N ALA A 27 -16.04 -2.53 17.35
CA ALA A 27 -15.18 -3.42 16.57
C ALA A 27 -15.40 -3.25 15.05
N MET A 28 -16.65 -3.01 14.61
CA MET A 28 -16.95 -2.67 13.21
C MET A 28 -16.25 -1.40 12.73
N LEU A 29 -16.28 -0.33 13.54
CA LEU A 29 -15.66 0.94 13.17
C LEU A 29 -14.13 0.83 13.14
N GLU A 30 -13.53 0.11 14.08
CA GLU A 30 -12.10 -0.16 14.11
C GLU A 30 -11.65 -0.99 12.90
N MET A 31 -12.41 -2.03 12.55
CA MET A 31 -12.14 -2.82 11.36
C MET A 31 -12.25 -1.97 10.08
N ARG A 32 -13.25 -1.08 9.99
CA ARG A 32 -13.36 -0.14 8.86
C ARG A 32 -12.15 0.79 8.79
N LYS A 33 -11.69 1.35 9.91
CA LYS A 33 -10.48 2.20 9.96
C LYS A 33 -9.25 1.43 9.49
N HIS A 34 -9.10 0.18 9.92
CA HIS A 34 -8.01 -0.69 9.49
C HIS A 34 -8.05 -0.97 7.98
N ILE A 35 -9.22 -1.34 7.42
CA ILE A 35 -9.38 -1.55 5.97
C ILE A 35 -8.98 -0.30 5.18
N VAL A 36 -9.45 0.87 5.63
CA VAL A 36 -9.11 2.14 4.96
C VAL A 36 -7.60 2.36 5.00
N ARG A 37 -6.94 2.10 6.13
CA ARG A 37 -5.48 2.22 6.25
C ARG A 37 -4.73 1.28 5.31
N GLU A 38 -5.10 0.01 5.23
CA GLU A 38 -4.47 -0.94 4.31
C GLU A 38 -4.61 -0.48 2.85
N LYS A 39 -5.79 0.03 2.47
CA LYS A 39 -5.98 0.65 1.15
C LYS A 39 -5.05 1.84 0.92
N TRP A 40 -4.81 2.68 1.94
CA TRP A 40 -3.83 3.77 1.84
C TRP A 40 -2.40 3.24 1.68
N ILE A 41 -2.04 2.15 2.36
CA ILE A 41 -0.73 1.51 2.23
C ILE A 41 -0.52 0.99 0.80
N ASP A 42 -1.54 0.35 0.20
CA ASP A 42 -1.49 -0.13 -1.18
C ASP A 42 -1.34 1.02 -2.19
N ILE A 43 -2.06 2.13 -1.96
CA ILE A 43 -1.96 3.35 -2.76
C ILE A 43 -0.56 3.96 -2.67
N GLU A 44 -0.01 4.12 -1.47
CA GLU A 44 1.35 4.67 -1.28
C GLU A 44 2.42 3.75 -1.87
N THR A 45 2.26 2.43 -1.73
CA THR A 45 3.16 1.46 -2.36
C THR A 45 3.16 1.62 -3.89
N SER A 46 1.97 1.81 -4.49
CA SER A 46 1.85 2.08 -5.93
C SER A 46 2.50 3.42 -6.34
N LYS A 47 2.42 4.45 -5.50
CA LYS A 47 3.10 5.74 -5.73
C LYS A 47 4.62 5.58 -5.72
N ILE A 48 5.17 4.82 -4.78
CA ILE A 48 6.62 4.54 -4.72
C ILE A 48 7.10 3.85 -6.00
N ILE A 49 6.34 2.88 -6.53
CA ILE A 49 6.68 2.22 -7.79
C ILE A 49 6.61 3.20 -8.97
N CYS A 50 5.60 4.08 -9.00
CA CYS A 50 5.48 5.13 -10.02
C CYS A 50 6.68 6.09 -10.01
N ASP A 51 7.17 6.49 -8.84
CA ASP A 51 8.35 7.35 -8.72
C ASP A 51 9.63 6.64 -9.19
N LYS A 52 9.80 5.36 -8.83
CA LYS A 52 10.90 4.53 -9.35
C LYS A 52 10.85 4.38 -10.87
N LEU A 53 9.66 4.21 -11.42
CA LEU A 53 9.45 4.15 -12.87
C LEU A 53 9.85 5.47 -13.53
N ARG A 54 9.37 6.61 -13.01
CA ARG A 54 9.71 7.94 -13.52
C ARG A 54 11.22 8.18 -13.46
N TRP A 55 11.87 7.75 -12.38
CA TRP A 55 13.32 7.80 -12.25
C TRP A 55 14.04 6.94 -13.29
N CYS A 56 13.60 5.70 -13.50
CA CYS A 56 14.16 4.80 -14.53
C CYS A 56 14.05 5.41 -15.94
N TYR A 57 12.89 5.98 -16.29
CA TYR A 57 12.68 6.67 -17.56
C TYR A 57 13.63 7.86 -17.73
N ARG A 58 13.90 8.60 -16.65
CA ARG A 58 14.80 9.75 -16.68
C ARG A 58 16.27 9.36 -16.84
N ILE A 59 16.69 8.23 -16.26
CA ILE A 59 18.09 7.76 -16.34
C ILE A 59 18.39 7.06 -17.66
N GLU A 60 17.50 6.18 -18.12
CA GLU A 60 17.76 5.32 -19.28
C GLU A 60 17.51 5.99 -20.64
N GLY A 61 16.75 7.09 -20.67
CA GLY A 61 16.51 7.87 -21.88
C GLY A 61 15.90 7.02 -23.00
N VAL A 62 16.67 6.73 -24.05
CA VAL A 62 16.20 5.96 -25.22
C VAL A 62 15.97 4.48 -24.88
N ASN A 63 16.68 3.91 -23.91
CA ASN A 63 16.64 2.48 -23.58
C ASN A 63 15.54 2.07 -22.57
N HIS A 64 14.66 3.00 -22.19
CA HIS A 64 13.63 2.77 -21.16
C HIS A 64 12.70 1.60 -21.49
N LEU A 65 12.42 1.34 -22.78
CA LEU A 65 11.54 0.25 -23.22
C LEU A 65 12.05 -1.14 -22.82
N GLN A 66 13.36 -1.37 -22.85
CA GLN A 66 13.95 -2.66 -22.51
C GLN A 66 14.18 -2.78 -21.00
N LYS A 67 14.74 -1.73 -20.38
CA LYS A 67 15.19 -1.79 -18.98
C LYS A 67 14.07 -1.52 -17.97
N CYS A 68 13.15 -0.59 -18.24
CA CYS A 68 12.10 -0.22 -17.29
C CYS A 68 10.83 -1.08 -17.40
N ARG A 69 10.77 -2.04 -18.33
CA ARG A 69 9.58 -2.90 -18.56
C ARG A 69 9.08 -3.64 -17.32
N HIS A 70 10.00 -4.15 -16.50
CA HIS A 70 9.65 -4.87 -15.28
C HIS A 70 8.98 -3.96 -14.23
N LEU A 71 9.42 -2.70 -14.13
CA LEU A 71 8.79 -1.69 -13.26
C LEU A 71 7.39 -1.31 -13.74
N VAL A 72 7.18 -1.23 -15.07
CA VAL A 72 5.84 -1.01 -15.64
C VAL A 72 4.92 -2.15 -15.25
N GLN A 73 5.38 -3.40 -15.40
CA GLN A 73 4.57 -4.57 -15.03
C GLN A 73 4.20 -4.54 -13.54
N GLN A 74 5.17 -4.27 -12.65
CA GLN A 74 4.92 -4.13 -11.21
C GLN A 74 3.91 -3.02 -10.89
N TYR A 75 3.98 -1.88 -11.58
CA TYR A 75 3.03 -0.78 -11.41
C TYR A 75 1.62 -1.14 -11.91
N MET A 76 1.52 -1.83 -13.04
CA MET A 76 0.23 -2.30 -13.55
C MET A 76 -0.38 -3.34 -12.62
N ASP A 77 0.42 -4.20 -12.01
CA ASP A 77 -0.07 -5.21 -11.08
C ASP A 77 -0.47 -4.60 -9.74
N SER A 78 0.24 -3.57 -9.25
CA SER A 78 -0.12 -2.88 -8.00
C SER A 78 -1.43 -2.08 -8.12
N THR A 79 -1.77 -1.60 -9.31
CA THR A 79 -2.96 -0.76 -9.55
C THR A 79 -4.25 -1.55 -9.82
N ARG A 80 -4.16 -2.84 -10.20
CA ARG A 80 -5.31 -3.68 -10.60
C ARG A 80 -6.32 -4.00 -9.49
N GLY A 81 -6.00 -3.75 -8.22
CA GLY A 81 -6.87 -4.05 -7.07
C GLY A 81 -7.28 -2.84 -6.23
N ILE A 82 -6.93 -1.62 -6.65
CA ILE A 82 -7.11 -0.39 -5.84
C ILE A 82 -8.49 0.27 -6.08
N GLY A 83 -9.31 -0.24 -7.02
CA GLY A 83 -10.63 0.28 -7.38
C GLY A 83 -11.79 -0.53 -6.83
#